data_AF-A0A7J3QG64-F1
#
_entry.id   AF-A0A7J3QG64-F1
#
_cell.length_a   1.000
_cell.length_b   1.000
_cell.length_c   1.000
_cell.angle_alpha   90.00
_cell.angle_beta   90.00
_cell.angle_gamma   90.00
#
_symmetry.space_group_name_H-M   'P 1'
#
loop_
_entity.id
_entity.type
_entity.pdbx_description
1 polymer ?
#
loop_
_entity_poly.entity_id
_entity_poly.type
_entity_poly.pdbx_seq_one_letter_code
_entity_poly.pdbx_strand_id
1 'polypeptide(L)'
;MKHFKLGCVMVLAIVFIVIVLNLISVASVYGCIDPRGIYAFEVVLNKPGVRYNLSRAKEIFSDVITTVYSDMDTILLKYRHLDALYIVMLYQEKFYGGAPYIVSINEGKPIEYYLGVRVEFLNNSIEMLCSKSIDEADLLCSEARATLVNDLGTLLKILVEKDVLVNLNDGDIKTLVNDGIKWWRDYRIVAGWNSRLIYYHGGWWPYDELVNKGLISGMLVRFSGCGEGFPKDIIDALTVLKPAISIETTYITIIASPKQETNYTLSPTNIYTNNISVLIAVIIGIATALATYMLLYKTK
;
A
#
# COMPACT_ATOMS: atom_id res chain seq x y z
N MET A 1 -31.72 41.29 24.90
CA MET A 1 -30.51 40.46 25.17
C MET A 1 -30.67 38.95 24.95
N LYS A 2 -31.83 38.30 25.18
CA LYS A 2 -32.00 36.85 24.97
C LYS A 2 -31.91 36.38 23.49
N HIS A 3 -32.40 37.19 22.55
CA HIS A 3 -32.34 36.85 21.11
C HIS A 3 -30.91 36.81 20.54
N PHE A 4 -29.98 37.60 21.12
CA PHE A 4 -28.58 37.64 20.67
C PHE A 4 -27.83 36.33 20.99
N LYS A 5 -28.16 35.69 22.12
CA LYS A 5 -27.55 34.40 22.52
C LYS A 5 -28.02 33.23 21.65
N LEU A 6 -29.28 33.24 21.20
CA LEU A 6 -29.81 32.19 20.33
C LEU A 6 -29.20 32.24 18.91
N GLY A 7 -28.96 33.46 18.40
CA GLY A 7 -28.28 33.66 17.12
C GLY A 7 -26.86 33.10 17.11
N CYS A 8 -26.05 33.39 18.13
CA CYS A 8 -24.68 32.85 18.23
C CYS A 8 -24.62 31.32 18.30
N VAL A 9 -25.53 30.68 19.06
CA VAL A 9 -25.55 29.21 19.19
C VAL A 9 -25.90 28.56 17.84
N MET A 10 -26.86 29.13 17.10
CA MET A 10 -27.24 28.61 15.80
C MET A 10 -26.11 28.76 14.76
N VAL A 11 -25.40 29.89 14.77
CA VAL A 11 -24.23 30.09 13.88
C VAL A 11 -23.11 29.09 14.22
N LEU A 12 -22.80 28.86 15.49
CA LEU A 12 -21.79 27.87 15.90
C LEU A 12 -22.19 26.45 15.52
N ALA A 13 -23.46 26.08 15.65
CA ALA A 13 -23.96 24.77 15.23
C ALA A 13 -23.84 24.57 13.71
N ILE A 14 -24.18 25.59 12.91
CA ILE A 14 -24.03 25.55 11.45
C ILE A 14 -22.56 25.41 11.07
N VAL A 15 -21.66 26.20 11.68
CA VAL A 15 -20.21 26.10 11.44
C VAL A 15 -19.68 24.71 11.79
N PHE A 16 -20.10 24.14 12.93
CA PHE A 16 -19.71 22.79 13.32
C PHE A 16 -20.22 21.73 12.33
N ILE A 17 -21.49 21.81 11.89
CA ILE A 17 -22.05 20.91 10.88
C ILE A 17 -21.28 21.03 9.56
N VAL A 18 -20.97 22.25 9.11
CA VAL A 18 -20.18 22.48 7.89
C VAL A 18 -18.78 21.89 8.04
N ILE A 19 -18.12 22.03 9.20
CA ILE A 19 -16.82 21.41 9.47
C ILE A 19 -16.94 19.88 9.44
N VAL A 20 -17.92 19.30 10.13
CA VAL A 20 -18.15 17.85 10.16
C VAL A 20 -18.47 17.29 8.79
N LEU A 21 -19.31 17.97 8.01
CA LEU A 21 -19.63 17.58 6.63
C LEU A 21 -18.40 17.68 5.72
N ASN A 22 -17.56 18.72 5.87
CA ASN A 22 -16.31 18.82 5.13
C ASN A 22 -15.28 17.75 5.55
N LEU A 23 -15.27 17.35 6.82
CA LEU A 23 -14.43 16.26 7.33
C LEU A 23 -14.92 14.88 6.86
N ILE A 24 -16.21 14.73 6.56
CA ILE A 24 -16.78 13.50 5.98
C ILE A 24 -16.59 13.49 4.45
N SER A 25 -16.53 14.66 3.82
CA SER A 25 -16.39 14.80 2.36
C SER A 25 -14.95 14.72 1.84
N VAL A 26 -13.99 14.21 2.62
CA VAL A 26 -12.77 13.63 2.03
C VAL A 26 -13.21 12.44 1.20
N ALA A 27 -13.51 12.72 -0.06
CA ALA A 27 -14.01 11.79 -1.02
C ALA A 27 -13.07 10.59 -1.06
N SER A 28 -13.61 9.45 -0.62
CA SER A 28 -12.91 8.19 -0.65
C SER A 28 -13.53 7.31 -1.71
N VAL A 29 -12.69 6.62 -2.44
CA VAL A 29 -13.15 5.61 -3.39
C VAL A 29 -13.11 4.24 -2.75
N TYR A 30 -14.05 3.39 -3.12
CA TYR A 30 -13.98 1.99 -2.75
C TYR A 30 -13.01 1.28 -3.69
N GLY A 31 -12.10 0.50 -3.11
CA GLY A 31 -11.04 -0.19 -3.83
C GLY A 31 -10.53 -1.35 -2.99
N CYS A 32 -9.97 -2.34 -3.68
CA CYS A 32 -9.59 -3.61 -3.07
C CYS A 32 -8.13 -3.55 -2.61
N ILE A 33 -7.88 -3.95 -1.35
CA ILE A 33 -6.55 -4.23 -0.83
C ILE A 33 -6.42 -5.73 -0.72
N ASP A 34 -5.39 -6.31 -1.33
CA ASP A 34 -5.04 -7.72 -1.14
C ASP A 34 -4.44 -7.90 0.27
N PRO A 35 -5.10 -8.61 1.20
CA PRO A 35 -4.68 -8.74 2.58
C PRO A 35 -3.39 -9.55 2.78
N ARG A 36 -2.90 -10.31 1.78
CA ARG A 36 -1.54 -10.89 1.80
C ARG A 36 -0.45 -9.81 1.62
N GLY A 37 -0.85 -8.61 1.22
CA GLY A 37 0.02 -7.48 0.91
C GLY A 37 0.51 -6.64 2.09
N ILE A 38 0.23 -7.00 3.35
CA ILE A 38 0.73 -6.20 4.50
C ILE A 38 2.26 -6.25 4.66
N TYR A 39 2.94 -7.13 3.94
CA TYR A 39 4.39 -7.15 3.81
C TYR A 39 4.85 -6.99 2.36
N ALA A 40 3.94 -6.74 1.42
CA ALA A 40 4.35 -6.39 0.08
C ALA A 40 4.90 -4.96 0.04
N PHE A 41 5.71 -4.68 -0.96
CA PHE A 41 6.15 -3.33 -1.30
C PHE A 41 5.73 -3.01 -2.72
N GLU A 42 5.29 -1.77 -2.94
CA GLU A 42 4.70 -1.35 -4.20
C GLU A 42 5.16 0.04 -4.59
N VAL A 43 5.53 0.21 -5.85
CA VAL A 43 5.94 1.49 -6.44
C VAL A 43 5.32 1.65 -7.81
N VAL A 44 4.90 2.87 -8.16
CA VAL A 44 4.51 3.25 -9.52
C VAL A 44 5.58 4.17 -10.07
N LEU A 45 6.21 3.77 -11.17
CA LEU A 45 7.36 4.44 -11.77
C LEU A 45 6.94 5.64 -12.63
N ASN A 46 6.35 6.66 -12.00
CA ASN A 46 5.89 7.90 -12.64
C ASN A 46 6.95 9.02 -12.72
N LYS A 47 8.23 8.70 -12.49
CA LYS A 47 9.31 9.68 -12.63
C LYS A 47 9.38 10.18 -14.10
N PRO A 48 9.43 11.49 -14.35
CA PRO A 48 9.49 12.03 -15.71
C PRO A 48 10.62 11.42 -16.54
N GLY A 49 10.29 11.01 -17.76
CA GLY A 49 11.23 10.42 -18.71
C GLY A 49 11.42 8.90 -18.58
N VAL A 50 10.99 8.28 -17.47
CA VAL A 50 10.97 6.82 -17.32
C VAL A 50 9.91 6.23 -18.25
N ARG A 51 10.28 5.18 -18.98
CA ARG A 51 9.39 4.45 -19.90
C ARG A 51 9.53 2.96 -19.66
N TYR A 52 8.55 2.19 -20.10
CA TYR A 52 8.55 0.74 -19.93
C TYR A 52 8.03 0.00 -21.17
N ASN A 53 8.37 -1.28 -21.29
CA ASN A 53 7.91 -2.18 -22.35
C ASN A 53 7.46 -3.53 -21.77
N LEU A 54 6.17 -3.68 -21.48
CA LEU A 54 5.62 -4.93 -20.94
C LEU A 54 5.69 -6.09 -21.93
N SER A 55 5.63 -5.83 -23.24
CA SER A 55 5.81 -6.88 -24.26
C SER A 55 7.20 -7.48 -24.19
N ARG A 56 8.23 -6.66 -23.94
CA ARG A 56 9.60 -7.12 -23.71
C ARG A 56 9.71 -7.96 -22.44
N ALA A 57 9.02 -7.58 -21.36
CA ALA A 57 8.96 -8.40 -20.16
C ALA A 57 8.31 -9.77 -20.43
N LYS A 58 7.21 -9.80 -21.18
CA LYS A 58 6.53 -11.05 -21.58
C LYS A 58 7.43 -11.96 -22.41
N GLU A 59 8.24 -11.39 -23.30
CA GLU A 59 9.20 -12.12 -24.11
C GLU A 59 10.36 -12.72 -23.28
N ILE A 60 10.99 -11.91 -22.42
CA ILE A 60 12.18 -12.33 -21.67
C ILE A 60 11.84 -13.35 -20.59
N PHE A 61 10.66 -13.23 -19.99
CA PHE A 61 10.23 -14.06 -18.88
C PHE A 61 9.20 -15.11 -19.29
N SER A 62 9.08 -15.43 -20.59
CA SER A 62 8.06 -16.34 -21.12
C SER A 62 7.98 -17.69 -20.38
N ASP A 63 9.12 -18.19 -19.92
CA ASP A 63 9.25 -19.54 -19.33
C ASP A 63 8.93 -19.57 -17.83
N VAL A 64 8.67 -18.40 -17.24
CA VAL A 64 8.63 -18.15 -15.79
C VAL A 64 7.52 -17.16 -15.40
N ILE A 65 6.68 -16.79 -16.36
CA ILE A 65 5.46 -15.99 -16.18
C ILE A 65 4.25 -16.92 -15.99
N THR A 66 3.34 -16.51 -15.11
CA THR A 66 1.92 -16.86 -15.27
C THR A 66 1.12 -15.56 -15.48
N THR A 67 0.32 -15.48 -16.53
CA THR A 67 -0.58 -14.34 -16.77
C THR A 67 -1.90 -14.62 -16.07
N VAL A 68 -2.30 -13.70 -15.19
CA VAL A 68 -3.42 -13.94 -14.27
C VAL A 68 -4.70 -13.23 -14.67
N TYR A 69 -4.60 -12.05 -15.28
CA TYR A 69 -5.76 -11.29 -15.74
C TYR A 69 -5.47 -10.78 -17.15
N SER A 70 -6.10 -11.37 -18.16
CA SER A 70 -6.00 -10.96 -19.57
C SER A 70 -6.39 -9.50 -19.79
N ASP A 71 -7.21 -8.96 -18.90
CA ASP A 71 -7.90 -7.69 -19.10
C ASP A 71 -7.15 -6.49 -18.47
N MET A 72 -6.12 -6.77 -17.65
CA MET A 72 -5.41 -5.74 -16.86
C MET A 72 -3.92 -5.59 -17.23
N ASP A 73 -3.42 -6.29 -18.25
CA ASP A 73 -1.99 -6.28 -18.62
C ASP A 73 -1.05 -6.55 -17.43
N THR A 74 -1.47 -7.41 -16.51
CA THR A 74 -0.69 -7.80 -15.34
C THR A 74 0.15 -9.04 -15.64
N ILE A 75 1.46 -8.95 -15.42
CA ILE A 75 2.42 -10.05 -15.48
C ILE A 75 2.75 -10.46 -14.06
N LEU A 76 2.58 -11.76 -13.73
CA LEU A 76 3.13 -12.33 -12.49
C LEU A 76 4.40 -13.12 -12.79
N LEU A 77 5.42 -12.87 -11.98
CA LEU A 77 6.70 -13.55 -12.04
C LEU A 77 7.01 -14.15 -10.69
N LYS A 78 7.56 -15.36 -10.69
CA LYS A 78 8.25 -15.89 -9.53
C LYS A 78 9.70 -15.44 -9.57
N TYR A 79 10.15 -14.72 -8.56
CA TYR A 79 11.51 -14.19 -8.50
C TYR A 79 12.27 -14.81 -7.32
N ARG A 80 13.54 -15.19 -7.52
CA ARG A 80 14.41 -15.65 -6.43
C ARG A 80 15.59 -14.69 -6.32
N HIS A 81 15.81 -14.19 -5.12
CA HIS A 81 17.03 -13.50 -4.79
C HIS A 81 17.58 -14.15 -3.54
N LEU A 82 18.79 -14.71 -3.63
CA LEU A 82 19.40 -15.48 -2.55
C LEU A 82 18.48 -16.66 -2.17
N ASP A 83 18.20 -16.83 -0.87
CA ASP A 83 17.32 -17.87 -0.36
C ASP A 83 15.84 -17.48 -0.34
N ALA A 84 15.51 -16.24 -0.67
CA ALA A 84 14.14 -15.73 -0.65
C ALA A 84 13.43 -15.91 -1.99
N LEU A 85 12.15 -16.28 -1.92
CA LEU A 85 11.24 -16.38 -3.06
C LEU A 85 10.17 -15.30 -2.98
N TYR A 86 9.93 -14.67 -4.12
CA TYR A 86 9.02 -13.56 -4.28
C TYR A 86 8.01 -13.80 -5.38
N ILE A 87 6.82 -13.23 -5.20
CA ILE A 87 5.89 -12.94 -6.28
C ILE A 87 6.14 -11.48 -6.68
N VAL A 88 6.37 -11.26 -7.96
CA VAL A 88 6.48 -9.93 -8.55
C VAL A 88 5.30 -9.72 -9.48
N MET A 89 4.59 -8.61 -9.29
CA MET A 89 3.54 -8.15 -10.18
C MET A 89 4.05 -6.94 -10.96
N LEU A 90 4.06 -7.04 -12.29
CA LEU A 90 4.26 -5.90 -13.19
C LEU A 90 2.91 -5.58 -13.82
N TYR A 91 2.43 -4.36 -13.68
CA TYR A 91 1.12 -3.98 -14.20
C TYR A 91 1.11 -2.53 -14.71
N GLN A 92 0.22 -2.25 -15.65
CA GLN A 92 0.03 -0.90 -16.16
C GLN A 92 -0.97 -0.14 -15.28
N GLU A 93 -0.55 0.97 -14.69
CA GLU A 93 -1.39 1.82 -13.86
C GLU A 93 -1.79 3.09 -14.61
N LYS A 94 -3.05 3.50 -14.44
CA LYS A 94 -3.62 4.70 -15.08
C LYS A 94 -3.54 5.87 -14.13
N PHE A 95 -3.12 7.03 -14.62
CA PHE A 95 -2.96 8.26 -13.84
C PHE A 95 -3.57 9.47 -14.55
N TYR A 96 -3.86 10.51 -13.78
CA TYR A 96 -4.16 11.85 -14.25
C TYR A 96 -3.70 12.87 -13.21
N GLY A 97 -2.92 13.87 -13.63
CA GLY A 97 -2.50 14.95 -12.74
C GLY A 97 -1.68 14.48 -11.54
N GLY A 98 -0.84 13.44 -11.73
CA GLY A 98 0.01 12.89 -10.67
C GLY A 98 -0.69 11.98 -9.66
N ALA A 99 -1.97 11.64 -9.88
CA ALA A 99 -2.71 10.70 -9.06
C ALA A 99 -3.31 9.55 -9.89
N PRO A 100 -3.58 8.38 -9.29
CA PRO A 100 -4.28 7.29 -9.97
C PRO A 100 -5.62 7.74 -10.59
N TYR A 101 -5.86 7.34 -11.83
CA TYR A 101 -7.05 7.68 -12.60
C TYR A 101 -8.22 6.81 -12.13
N ILE A 102 -9.29 7.46 -11.70
CA ILE A 102 -10.49 6.77 -11.26
C ILE A 102 -11.64 7.18 -12.18
N VAL A 103 -12.24 6.20 -12.86
CA VAL A 103 -13.24 6.45 -13.91
C VAL A 103 -14.37 7.36 -13.42
N SER A 104 -14.90 7.13 -12.22
CA SER A 104 -16.00 7.93 -11.66
C SER A 104 -15.64 9.37 -11.27
N ILE A 105 -14.36 9.75 -11.32
CA ILE A 105 -13.85 11.05 -10.86
C ILE A 105 -13.19 11.82 -12.01
N ASN A 106 -12.39 11.11 -12.80
CA ASN A 106 -11.56 11.69 -13.84
C ASN A 106 -12.11 11.39 -15.23
N GLU A 107 -13.38 11.02 -15.36
CA GLU A 107 -13.99 10.71 -16.65
C GLU A 107 -13.73 11.81 -17.69
N GLY A 108 -13.25 11.41 -18.87
CA GLY A 108 -12.92 12.32 -19.97
C GLY A 108 -11.62 13.10 -19.80
N LYS A 109 -10.85 12.86 -18.73
CA LYS A 109 -9.51 13.45 -18.57
C LYS A 109 -8.44 12.65 -19.33
N PRO A 110 -7.33 13.30 -19.75
CA PRO A 110 -6.23 12.59 -20.38
C PRO A 110 -5.63 11.56 -19.41
N ILE A 111 -5.41 10.34 -19.92
CA ILE A 111 -4.85 9.25 -19.13
C ILE A 111 -3.36 9.16 -19.40
N GLU A 112 -2.59 9.15 -18.31
CA GLU A 112 -1.18 8.82 -18.27
C GLU A 112 -1.03 7.34 -17.86
N TYR A 113 -0.01 6.66 -18.38
CA TYR A 113 0.21 5.24 -18.08
C TYR A 113 1.61 5.04 -17.51
N TYR A 114 1.68 4.40 -16.34
CA TYR A 114 2.93 4.14 -15.63
C TYR A 114 3.07 2.66 -15.27
N LEU A 115 4.30 2.19 -15.11
CA LEU A 115 4.54 0.83 -14.63
C LEU A 115 4.39 0.77 -13.11
N GLY A 116 3.44 -0.03 -12.64
CA GLY A 116 3.38 -0.49 -11.27
C GLY A 116 4.24 -1.74 -11.08
N VAL A 117 5.05 -1.75 -10.03
CA VAL A 117 5.86 -2.90 -9.60
C VAL A 117 5.50 -3.20 -8.15
N ARG A 118 4.97 -4.39 -7.92
CA ARG A 118 4.70 -4.91 -6.57
C ARG A 118 5.53 -6.17 -6.35
N VAL A 119 6.15 -6.27 -5.17
CA VAL A 119 6.93 -7.44 -4.74
C VAL A 119 6.39 -7.91 -3.40
N GLU A 120 6.21 -9.21 -3.29
CA GLU A 120 5.68 -9.88 -2.11
C GLU A 120 6.44 -11.18 -1.86
N PHE A 121 6.60 -11.60 -0.61
CA PHE A 121 7.18 -12.91 -0.31
C PHE A 121 6.21 -14.02 -0.75
N LEU A 122 6.72 -15.03 -1.47
CA LEU A 122 5.91 -16.18 -1.89
C LEU A 122 5.55 -17.09 -0.69
N ASN A 123 6.37 -17.10 0.36
CA ASN A 123 6.14 -17.92 1.55
C ASN A 123 5.62 -17.06 2.71
N ASN A 124 4.45 -17.43 3.24
CA ASN A 124 3.80 -16.77 4.37
C ASN A 124 4.55 -16.94 5.69
N SER A 125 5.71 -17.62 5.71
CA SER A 125 6.52 -17.78 6.92
C SER A 125 6.92 -16.44 7.53
N ILE A 126 7.19 -15.41 6.72
CA ILE A 126 7.46 -14.05 7.23
C ILE A 126 6.18 -13.41 7.78
N GLU A 127 5.02 -13.57 7.11
CA GLU A 127 3.75 -13.10 7.66
C GLU A 127 3.45 -13.73 9.03
N MET A 128 3.69 -15.04 9.15
CA MET A 128 3.48 -15.82 10.36
C MET A 128 4.49 -15.45 11.47
N LEU A 129 5.71 -15.05 11.11
CA LEU A 129 6.71 -14.55 12.05
C LEU A 129 6.34 -13.14 12.54
N CYS A 130 5.86 -12.30 11.63
CA CYS A 130 5.51 -10.91 11.90
C CYS A 130 4.15 -10.69 12.57
N SER A 131 3.26 -11.68 12.51
CA SER A 131 2.01 -11.66 13.26
C SER A 131 2.17 -11.96 14.75
N LYS A 132 3.36 -12.36 15.21
CA LYS A 132 3.61 -12.69 16.62
C LYS A 132 3.98 -11.42 17.39
N SER A 133 3.17 -11.04 18.38
CA SER A 133 3.33 -9.80 19.16
C SER A 133 4.43 -9.90 20.22
N ILE A 134 5.69 -9.98 19.78
CA ILE A 134 6.89 -9.97 20.64
C ILE A 134 7.87 -8.96 20.03
N ASP A 135 8.59 -8.20 20.86
CA ASP A 135 9.54 -7.16 20.42
C ASP A 135 10.60 -7.69 19.42
N GLU A 136 10.96 -8.98 19.49
CA GLU A 136 11.84 -9.65 18.54
C GLU A 136 11.21 -9.80 17.14
N ALA A 137 9.89 -9.92 17.04
CA ALA A 137 9.19 -9.96 15.76
C ALA A 137 9.26 -8.60 15.07
N ASP A 138 9.13 -7.48 15.79
CA ASP A 138 9.20 -6.14 15.20
C ASP A 138 10.57 -5.90 14.53
N LEU A 139 11.67 -6.34 15.15
CA LEU A 139 13.02 -6.27 14.56
C LEU A 139 13.14 -7.14 13.31
N LEU A 140 12.77 -8.43 13.41
CA LEU A 140 12.85 -9.37 12.30
C LEU A 140 12.03 -8.90 11.09
N CYS A 141 10.85 -8.32 11.33
CA CYS A 141 9.99 -7.78 10.28
C CYS A 141 10.53 -6.51 9.66
N SER A 142 11.22 -5.67 10.45
CA SER A 142 11.92 -4.52 9.94
C SER A 142 13.04 -4.95 8.98
N GLU A 143 13.83 -5.96 9.36
CA GLU A 143 14.91 -6.52 8.53
C GLU A 143 14.39 -7.21 7.26
N ALA A 144 13.35 -8.04 7.39
CA ALA A 144 12.72 -8.71 6.25
C ALA A 144 12.17 -7.70 5.24
N ARG A 145 11.57 -6.60 5.70
CA ARG A 145 11.05 -5.55 4.83
C ARG A 145 12.17 -4.72 4.19
N ALA A 146 13.21 -4.36 4.94
CA ALA A 146 14.38 -3.72 4.35
C ALA A 146 15.01 -4.60 3.25
N THR A 147 15.07 -5.91 3.48
CA THR A 147 15.51 -6.90 2.47
C THR A 147 14.59 -6.88 1.24
N LEU A 148 13.28 -6.92 1.42
CA LEU A 148 12.32 -6.84 0.31
C LEU A 148 12.52 -5.57 -0.55
N VAL A 149 12.72 -4.41 0.08
CA VAL A 149 12.94 -3.14 -0.64
C VAL A 149 14.27 -3.16 -1.41
N ASN A 150 15.33 -3.71 -0.80
CA ASN A 150 16.61 -3.89 -1.48
C ASN A 150 16.48 -4.84 -2.68
N ASP A 151 15.74 -5.92 -2.52
CA ASP A 151 15.53 -6.94 -3.55
C ASP A 151 14.66 -6.41 -4.70
N LEU A 152 13.69 -5.53 -4.42
CA LEU A 152 13.04 -4.72 -5.45
C LEU A 152 14.07 -3.86 -6.20
N GLY A 153 15.00 -3.21 -5.50
CA GLY A 153 16.07 -2.44 -6.13
C GLY A 153 16.89 -3.28 -7.11
N THR A 154 17.26 -4.50 -6.73
CA THR A 154 17.95 -5.46 -7.60
C THR A 154 17.09 -5.87 -8.80
N LEU A 155 15.81 -6.18 -8.57
CA LEU A 155 14.86 -6.47 -9.64
C LEU A 155 14.76 -5.31 -10.65
N LEU A 156 14.64 -4.07 -10.18
CA LEU A 156 14.55 -2.90 -11.06
C LEU A 156 15.80 -2.75 -11.94
N LYS A 157 17.00 -3.02 -11.40
CA LYS A 157 18.23 -3.04 -12.19
C LYS A 157 18.17 -4.08 -13.30
N ILE A 158 17.70 -5.28 -13.01
CA ILE A 158 17.55 -6.33 -14.02
C ILE A 158 16.54 -5.90 -15.09
N LEU A 159 15.42 -5.28 -14.70
CA LEU A 159 14.45 -4.76 -15.66
C LEU A 159 15.05 -3.66 -16.57
N VAL A 160 15.96 -2.84 -16.04
CA VAL A 160 16.71 -1.86 -16.83
C VAL A 160 17.71 -2.54 -17.77
N GLU A 161 18.53 -3.48 -17.28
CA GLU A 161 19.50 -4.25 -18.07
C GLU A 161 18.85 -5.04 -19.22
N LYS A 162 17.57 -5.38 -19.07
CA LYS A 162 16.78 -6.15 -20.03
C LYS A 162 15.93 -5.29 -20.97
N ASP A 163 16.11 -3.97 -20.94
CA ASP A 163 15.34 -2.98 -21.71
C ASP A 163 13.83 -3.03 -21.46
N VAL A 164 13.40 -3.58 -20.32
CA VAL A 164 12.00 -3.50 -19.85
C VAL A 164 11.73 -2.12 -19.30
N LEU A 165 12.70 -1.54 -18.58
CA LEU A 165 12.68 -0.17 -18.07
C LEU A 165 13.74 0.68 -18.78
N VAL A 166 13.34 1.87 -19.20
CA VAL A 166 14.23 2.81 -19.90
C VAL A 166 14.26 4.13 -19.14
N ASN A 167 15.45 4.73 -19.04
CA ASN A 167 15.72 6.01 -18.36
C ASN A 167 15.50 6.01 -16.83
N LEU A 168 15.52 4.83 -16.19
CA LEU A 168 15.63 4.70 -14.74
C LEU A 168 17.09 4.33 -14.41
N ASN A 169 17.86 5.26 -13.85
CA ASN A 169 19.28 5.04 -13.58
C ASN A 169 19.55 4.52 -12.15
N ASP A 170 20.78 4.09 -11.87
CA ASP A 170 21.19 3.58 -10.56
C ASP A 170 20.95 4.58 -9.42
N GLY A 171 21.12 5.87 -9.67
CA GLY A 171 20.85 6.92 -8.69
C GLY A 171 19.37 7.03 -8.34
N ASP A 172 18.49 6.86 -9.33
CA ASP A 172 17.04 6.84 -9.14
C ASP A 172 16.61 5.63 -8.30
N ILE A 173 17.14 4.45 -8.63
CA ILE A 173 16.87 3.19 -7.93
C ILE A 173 17.37 3.28 -6.49
N LYS A 174 18.59 3.81 -6.29
CA LYS A 174 19.14 4.02 -4.94
C LYS A 174 18.27 4.97 -4.11
N THR A 175 17.79 6.05 -4.72
CA THR A 175 16.88 7.00 -4.05
C THR A 175 15.57 6.33 -3.68
N LEU A 176 14.98 5.54 -4.59
CA LEU A 176 13.77 4.76 -4.35
C LEU A 176 13.92 3.81 -3.17
N VAL A 177 15.01 3.03 -3.14
CA VAL A 177 15.28 2.07 -2.06
C VAL A 177 15.44 2.79 -0.72
N ASN A 178 16.21 3.88 -0.69
CA ASN A 178 16.42 4.66 0.53
C ASN A 178 15.12 5.28 1.04
N ASP A 179 14.32 5.88 0.15
CA ASP A 179 13.02 6.46 0.49
C ASP A 179 12.05 5.36 0.96
N GLY A 180 12.03 4.20 0.30
CA GLY A 180 11.23 3.05 0.71
C GLY A 180 11.55 2.56 2.11
N ILE A 181 12.84 2.40 2.44
CA ILE A 181 13.29 2.02 3.79
C ILE A 181 12.92 3.09 4.81
N LYS A 182 13.11 4.38 4.47
CA LYS A 182 12.76 5.51 5.34
C LYS A 182 11.27 5.52 5.66
N TRP A 183 10.43 5.55 4.63
CA TRP A 183 8.98 5.61 4.79
C TRP A 183 8.43 4.39 5.52
N TRP A 184 9.01 3.21 5.26
CA TRP A 184 8.71 2.01 6.02
C TRP A 184 8.95 2.21 7.52
N ARG A 185 10.16 2.63 7.90
CA ARG A 185 10.55 2.79 9.31
C ARG A 185 9.67 3.81 10.04
N ASP A 186 9.35 4.91 9.36
CA ASP A 186 8.71 6.04 10.00
C ASP A 186 7.16 5.90 10.05
N TYR A 187 6.55 5.16 9.11
CA TYR A 187 5.08 5.13 8.94
C TYR A 187 4.45 3.73 8.82
N ARG A 188 5.23 2.63 8.96
CA ARG A 188 4.75 1.24 8.78
C ARG A 188 3.97 1.03 7.48
N ILE A 189 4.45 1.63 6.40
CA ILE A 189 3.76 1.68 5.11
C ILE A 189 3.68 0.28 4.49
N VAL A 190 2.45 -0.18 4.27
CA VAL A 190 2.15 -1.47 3.64
C VAL A 190 1.94 -1.26 2.13
N ALA A 191 2.22 -2.24 1.26
CA ALA A 191 1.80 -2.11 -0.15
C ALA A 191 0.28 -1.88 -0.27
N GLY A 192 -0.14 -1.42 -1.45
CA GLY A 192 -1.53 -1.11 -1.76
C GLY A 192 -1.72 0.32 -2.21
N TRP A 193 -2.93 0.59 -2.71
CA TRP A 193 -3.27 1.81 -3.44
C TRP A 193 -2.87 3.11 -2.73
N ASN A 194 -3.10 3.17 -1.41
CA ASN A 194 -2.85 4.35 -0.59
C ASN A 194 -1.36 4.52 -0.26
N SER A 195 -0.63 3.42 -0.18
CA SER A 195 0.65 3.36 0.52
C SER A 195 1.82 3.05 -0.42
N ARG A 196 1.53 2.72 -1.68
CA ARG A 196 2.54 2.66 -2.75
C ARG A 196 3.30 3.96 -2.92
N LEU A 197 4.57 3.84 -3.29
CA LEU A 197 5.41 5.00 -3.59
C LEU A 197 5.17 5.53 -5.00
N ILE A 198 5.15 6.85 -5.11
CA ILE A 198 5.17 7.59 -6.37
C ILE A 198 6.25 8.67 -6.33
N TYR A 199 6.81 9.00 -7.48
CA TYR A 199 7.77 10.08 -7.63
C TYR A 199 7.07 11.44 -7.54
N TYR A 200 7.57 12.30 -6.67
CA TYR A 200 7.10 13.68 -6.48
C TYR A 200 8.26 14.58 -6.07
N HIS A 201 8.49 15.66 -6.84
CA HIS A 201 9.48 16.71 -6.54
C HIS A 201 10.86 16.21 -6.08
N GLY A 202 11.45 15.26 -6.82
CA GLY A 202 12.83 14.83 -6.57
C GLY A 202 12.98 13.57 -5.72
N GLY A 203 11.90 13.05 -5.12
CA GLY A 203 11.95 11.85 -4.28
C GLY A 203 10.74 10.95 -4.46
N TRP A 204 10.76 9.80 -3.79
CA TRP A 204 9.67 8.83 -3.78
C TRP A 204 8.86 8.98 -2.49
N TRP A 205 7.57 9.19 -2.65
CA TRP A 205 6.64 9.54 -1.58
C TRP A 205 5.47 8.57 -1.54
N PRO A 206 4.97 8.23 -0.35
CA PRO A 206 3.71 7.54 -0.20
C PRO A 206 2.60 8.38 -0.82
N TYR A 207 1.77 7.74 -1.64
CA TYR A 207 0.69 8.42 -2.32
C TYR A 207 -0.28 9.10 -1.32
N ASP A 208 -0.61 8.42 -0.22
CA ASP A 208 -1.51 8.95 0.81
C ASP A 208 -0.98 10.19 1.51
N GLU A 209 0.33 10.25 1.79
CA GLU A 209 0.99 11.43 2.35
C GLU A 209 0.81 12.66 1.44
N LEU A 210 0.94 12.48 0.13
CA LEU A 210 0.78 13.57 -0.84
C LEU A 210 -0.68 14.03 -0.92
N VAL A 211 -1.63 13.10 -0.91
CA VAL A 211 -3.06 13.42 -0.92
C VAL A 211 -3.48 14.11 0.38
N ASN A 212 -3.09 13.58 1.54
CA ASN A 212 -3.45 14.13 2.85
C ASN A 212 -2.88 15.55 3.06
N LYS A 213 -1.74 15.86 2.45
CA LYS A 213 -1.14 17.20 2.47
C LYS A 213 -1.68 18.13 1.38
N GLY A 214 -2.60 17.67 0.53
CA GLY A 214 -3.17 18.44 -0.57
C GLY A 214 -2.14 18.80 -1.66
N LEU A 215 -1.07 18.02 -1.78
CA LEU A 215 0.01 18.25 -2.75
C LEU A 215 -0.34 17.73 -4.14
N ILE A 216 -1.23 16.74 -4.22
CA ILE A 216 -1.78 16.20 -5.47
C ILE A 216 -3.29 16.05 -5.37
N SER A 217 -3.97 16.12 -6.52
CA SER A 217 -5.43 15.98 -6.62
C SER A 217 -5.84 14.49 -6.68
N GLY A 218 -5.46 13.71 -5.68
CA GLY A 218 -5.80 12.29 -5.56
C GLY A 218 -6.92 12.01 -4.57
N MET A 219 -7.41 10.77 -4.57
CA MET A 219 -8.31 10.23 -3.55
C MET A 219 -7.73 9.02 -2.85
N LEU A 220 -8.04 8.90 -1.56
CA LEU A 220 -7.69 7.70 -0.79
C LEU A 220 -8.77 6.64 -0.95
N VAL A 221 -8.33 5.40 -1.10
CA VAL A 221 -9.23 4.25 -1.06
C VAL A 221 -9.67 4.02 0.39
N ARG A 222 -10.98 3.94 0.64
CA ARG A 222 -11.55 3.46 1.91
C ARG A 222 -12.29 2.14 1.68
N PHE A 223 -12.17 1.25 2.65
CA PHE A 223 -12.30 -0.20 2.58
C PHE A 223 -13.60 -0.77 1.95
N SER A 224 -13.45 -1.85 1.18
CA SER A 224 -14.30 -3.07 1.25
C SER A 224 -13.46 -4.28 0.81
N GLY A 225 -13.35 -5.31 1.65
CA GLY A 225 -12.42 -6.43 1.45
C GLY A 225 -12.76 -7.30 0.24
N CYS A 226 -12.03 -7.14 -0.87
CA CYS A 226 -12.15 -8.00 -2.05
C CYS A 226 -10.99 -8.98 -2.22
N GLY A 227 -10.11 -9.13 -1.24
CA GLY A 227 -9.02 -10.08 -1.34
C GLY A 227 -9.48 -11.50 -1.04
N GLU A 228 -10.22 -12.13 -1.95
CA GLU A 228 -9.91 -13.54 -2.20
C GLU A 228 -8.48 -13.51 -2.71
N GLY A 229 -7.51 -13.85 -1.84
CA GLY A 229 -6.10 -13.83 -2.27
C GLY A 229 -5.92 -14.71 -3.51
N PHE A 230 -4.79 -14.57 -4.23
CA PHE A 230 -4.56 -15.25 -5.51
C PHE A 230 -5.26 -16.62 -5.59
N PRO A 231 -6.12 -16.84 -6.60
CA PRO A 231 -6.79 -18.10 -6.82
C PRO A 231 -5.81 -19.27 -6.64
N LYS A 232 -6.25 -20.34 -5.98
CA LYS A 232 -5.36 -21.43 -5.55
C LYS A 232 -4.57 -22.01 -6.73
N ASP A 233 -5.20 -22.12 -7.89
CA ASP A 233 -4.61 -22.53 -9.16
C ASP A 233 -3.43 -21.64 -9.60
N ILE A 234 -3.49 -20.35 -9.32
CA ILE A 234 -2.40 -19.40 -9.61
C ILE A 234 -1.24 -19.60 -8.64
N ILE A 235 -1.53 -19.79 -7.36
CA ILE A 235 -0.50 -20.14 -6.38
C ILE A 235 0.14 -21.49 -6.72
N ASP A 236 -0.66 -22.50 -7.04
CA ASP A 236 -0.18 -23.81 -7.45
C ASP A 236 0.71 -23.69 -8.71
N ALA A 237 0.29 -22.91 -9.70
CA ALA A 237 1.10 -22.61 -10.89
C ALA A 237 2.43 -21.92 -10.51
N LEU A 238 2.42 -20.92 -9.63
CA LEU A 238 3.63 -20.26 -9.14
C LEU A 238 4.53 -21.23 -8.36
N THR A 239 3.99 -22.17 -7.59
CA THR A 239 4.82 -23.13 -6.85
C THR A 239 5.63 -24.03 -7.77
N VAL A 240 5.09 -24.45 -8.92
CA VAL A 240 5.77 -25.31 -9.89
C VAL A 240 6.68 -24.55 -10.86
N LEU A 241 6.48 -23.25 -11.05
CA LEU A 241 7.34 -22.43 -11.90
C LEU A 241 8.78 -22.36 -11.36
N LYS A 242 9.74 -22.43 -12.27
CA LYS A 242 11.13 -22.08 -11.96
C LYS A 242 11.22 -20.57 -11.70
N PRO A 243 12.03 -20.10 -10.75
CA PRO A 243 12.23 -18.67 -10.57
C PRO A 243 12.79 -18.03 -11.84
N ALA A 244 12.23 -16.89 -12.21
CA ALA A 244 12.58 -16.13 -13.40
C ALA A 244 14.04 -15.70 -13.43
N ILE A 245 14.59 -15.45 -12.25
CA ILE A 245 15.94 -14.96 -12.05
C ILE A 245 16.43 -15.62 -10.76
N SER A 246 17.66 -16.13 -10.80
CA SER A 246 18.36 -16.73 -9.68
C SER A 246 19.73 -16.06 -9.62
N ILE A 247 19.90 -15.12 -8.69
CA ILE A 247 21.23 -14.61 -8.36
C ILE A 247 21.74 -15.50 -7.24
N GLU A 248 22.50 -16.54 -7.59
CA GLU A 248 23.28 -17.29 -6.61
C GLU A 248 24.45 -16.40 -6.19
N THR A 249 24.37 -15.84 -4.99
CA THR A 249 25.54 -15.22 -4.38
C THR A 249 26.39 -16.35 -3.83
N THR A 250 27.62 -16.48 -4.31
CA THR A 250 28.60 -17.43 -3.73
C THR A 250 28.94 -16.94 -2.32
N TYR A 251 28.21 -17.39 -1.31
CA TYR A 251 28.49 -17.04 0.07
C TYR A 251 29.77 -17.74 0.53
N ILE A 252 30.75 -16.96 0.99
CA ILE A 252 31.84 -17.47 1.83
C ILE A 252 31.23 -17.68 3.21
N THR A 253 31.05 -18.93 3.61
CA THR A 253 30.47 -19.32 4.90
C THR A 253 31.31 -18.79 6.06
N ILE A 254 30.78 -17.82 6.81
CA ILE A 254 31.26 -17.51 8.17
C ILE A 254 30.32 -18.24 9.14
N ILE A 255 30.84 -19.28 9.78
CA ILE A 255 30.12 -20.13 10.73
C ILE A 255 29.87 -19.32 12.02
N ALA A 256 28.61 -18.96 12.29
CA ALA A 256 28.18 -18.45 13.59
C ALA A 256 27.43 -19.54 14.37
N SER A 257 27.72 -19.60 15.67
CA SER A 257 27.36 -20.65 16.64
C SER A 257 25.86 -20.68 17.00
N PRO A 258 25.28 -21.85 17.35
CA PRO A 258 23.84 -21.98 17.59
C PRO A 258 23.44 -21.60 19.03
N LYS A 259 22.27 -20.98 19.20
CA LYS A 259 21.61 -20.83 20.51
C LYS A 259 20.22 -21.48 20.53
N GLN A 260 19.93 -22.04 21.70
CA GLN A 260 18.84 -22.96 22.06
C GLN A 260 17.42 -22.39 21.95
N GLU A 261 16.50 -23.30 21.62
CA GLU A 261 15.04 -23.14 21.65
C GLU A 261 14.46 -23.28 23.07
N THR A 262 13.45 -22.47 23.39
CA THR A 262 12.53 -22.69 24.51
C THR A 262 11.07 -22.64 24.05
N ASN A 263 10.29 -23.60 24.56
CA ASN A 263 8.88 -23.80 24.22
C ASN A 263 7.95 -23.03 25.17
N TYR A 264 6.98 -22.29 24.62
CA TYR A 264 5.88 -21.70 25.39
C TYR A 264 4.53 -21.82 24.67
N THR A 265 3.50 -22.06 25.49
CA THR A 265 2.12 -22.33 25.13
C THR A 265 1.31 -21.03 25.02
N LEU A 266 0.50 -20.91 23.96
CA LEU A 266 -0.37 -19.76 23.66
C LEU A 266 -1.68 -19.75 24.47
N SER A 267 -2.16 -18.56 24.82
CA SER A 267 -3.56 -18.29 25.16
C SER A 267 -4.06 -17.10 24.32
N PRO A 268 -5.28 -17.12 23.76
CA PRO A 268 -5.75 -16.07 22.86
C PRO A 268 -6.57 -15.02 23.60
N THR A 269 -6.44 -13.74 23.21
CA THR A 269 -7.61 -12.85 23.09
C THR A 269 -7.33 -11.62 22.23
N ASN A 270 -8.36 -11.30 21.43
CA ASN A 270 -8.53 -10.23 20.45
C ASN A 270 -8.47 -8.81 21.04
N ILE A 271 -8.46 -7.78 20.17
CA ILE A 271 -9.54 -6.76 20.05
C ILE A 271 -9.30 -5.81 18.84
N TYR A 272 -10.32 -5.69 17.99
CA TYR A 272 -10.51 -4.67 16.93
C TYR A 272 -11.63 -3.71 17.40
N THR A 273 -11.38 -2.41 17.62
CA THR A 273 -12.41 -1.48 18.18
C THR A 273 -12.43 -0.02 17.67
N ASN A 274 -11.87 0.32 16.51
CA ASN A 274 -11.74 1.75 16.16
C ASN A 274 -12.97 2.41 15.48
N ASN A 275 -13.86 1.65 14.82
CA ASN A 275 -14.95 2.28 14.03
C ASN A 275 -16.27 2.45 14.80
N ILE A 276 -16.55 1.61 15.81
CA ILE A 276 -17.78 1.71 16.62
C ILE A 276 -17.73 2.92 17.56
N SER A 277 -16.55 3.24 18.10
CA SER A 277 -16.34 4.34 19.03
C SER A 277 -16.65 5.71 18.41
N VAL A 278 -16.31 5.89 17.13
CA VAL A 278 -16.59 7.14 16.39
C VAL A 278 -18.09 7.31 16.12
N LEU A 279 -18.78 6.24 15.71
CA LEU A 279 -20.22 6.28 15.46
C LEU A 279 -21.01 6.59 16.75
N ILE A 280 -20.61 6.01 17.88
CA ILE A 280 -21.20 6.28 19.19
C ILE A 280 -21.05 7.76 19.56
N ALA A 281 -19.87 8.35 19.36
CA ALA A 281 -19.62 9.75 19.67
C ALA A 281 -20.52 10.71 18.87
N VAL A 282 -20.74 10.43 17.57
CA VAL A 282 -21.62 11.24 16.71
C VAL A 282 -23.08 11.16 17.16
N ILE A 283 -23.58 9.96 17.48
CA ILE A 283 -24.96 9.77 17.94
C ILE A 283 -25.21 10.51 19.26
N ILE A 284 -24.25 10.44 20.20
CA ILE A 284 -24.34 11.15 21.49
C ILE A 284 -24.38 12.67 21.28
N GLY A 285 -23.55 13.20 20.37
CA GLY A 285 -23.54 14.63 20.04
C GLY A 285 -24.89 15.14 19.52
N ILE A 286 -25.50 14.40 18.58
CA ILE A 286 -26.81 14.74 18.00
C ILE A 286 -27.91 14.66 19.07
N ALA A 287 -27.93 13.59 19.87
CA ALA A 287 -28.92 13.42 20.93
C ALA A 287 -28.85 14.54 21.98
N THR A 288 -27.64 14.95 22.36
CA THR A 288 -27.42 16.02 23.35
C THR A 288 -27.89 17.38 22.81
N ALA A 289 -27.63 17.66 21.52
CA ALA A 289 -28.10 18.88 20.87
C ALA A 289 -29.64 18.93 20.81
N LEU A 290 -30.29 17.82 20.44
CA LEU A 290 -31.75 17.73 20.38
C LEU A 290 -32.39 17.85 21.77
N ALA A 291 -31.83 17.22 22.80
CA ALA A 291 -32.31 17.34 24.17
C ALA A 291 -32.20 18.79 24.67
N THR A 292 -31.07 19.45 24.41
CA THR A 292 -30.86 20.86 24.77
C THR A 292 -31.86 21.77 24.05
N TYR A 293 -32.11 21.53 22.76
CA TYR A 293 -33.12 22.25 21.99
C TYR A 293 -34.53 22.08 22.58
N MET A 294 -34.93 20.84 22.90
CA MET A 294 -36.25 20.58 23.49
C MET A 294 -36.42 21.23 24.87
N LEU A 295 -35.39 21.22 25.72
CA LEU A 295 -35.44 21.89 27.02
C LEU A 295 -35.57 23.41 26.90
N LEU A 296 -34.87 24.01 25.93
CA LEU A 296 -34.94 25.45 25.67
C LEU A 296 -36.26 25.87 25.00
N TYR A 297 -36.91 24.96 24.25
CA TYR A 297 -38.16 25.26 23.57
C TYR A 297 -39.40 25.04 24.46
N LYS A 298 -39.35 24.07 25.38
CA LYS A 298 -40.47 23.74 26.30
C LYS A 298 -40.65 24.73 27.46
N THR A 299 -39.75 25.70 27.59
CA THR A 299 -39.77 26.75 28.63
C THR A 299 -40.31 28.09 28.11
N LYS A 300 -40.97 28.09 26.95
CA LYS A 300 -41.87 29.14 26.46
C LYS A 300 -43.32 28.68 26.58
#